data_AF-A0A8I0A801-F1
#
_entry.id   AF-A0A8I0A801-F1
#
_cell.length_a   1.000
_cell.length_b   1.000
_cell.length_c   1.000
_cell.angle_alpha   90.00
_cell.angle_beta   90.00
_cell.angle_gamma   90.00
#
_symmetry.space_group_name_H-M   'P 1'
#
loop_
_entity.id
_entity.type
_entity.pdbx_description
1 polymer ?
#
loop_
_entity_poly.entity_id
_entity_poly.type
_entity_poly.pdbx_seq_one_letter_code
_entity_poly.pdbx_strand_id
1 'polypeptide(L)'
;MNNEKEYDYDFSTDVTSGDITPHRVTSFLPYTFHRLNRILEDYYGCKLEAVWQGYKANRKPGYKQLYNIVTIDEGRVICSNLTLDQMRSIFAQMDYPLYDEKSAKTTE
;
A
#
# COMPACT_ATOMS: atom_id res chain seq x y z
N MET A 1 -26.27 23.66 -24.67
CA MET A 1 -24.91 23.28 -25.09
C MET A 1 -24.37 22.38 -23.98
N ASN A 2 -24.80 21.11 -23.98
CA ASN A 2 -24.50 20.18 -22.90
C ASN A 2 -23.21 19.46 -23.27
N ASN A 3 -22.17 19.67 -22.47
CA ASN A 3 -20.84 19.11 -22.64
C ASN A 3 -20.78 17.81 -21.83
N GLU A 4 -21.11 16.69 -22.47
CA GLU A 4 -20.95 15.35 -21.91
C GLU A 4 -19.46 15.02 -21.97
N LYS A 5 -18.80 15.01 -20.81
CA LYS A 5 -17.43 14.51 -20.69
C LYS A 5 -17.45 13.00 -20.75
N GLU A 6 -17.02 12.48 -21.89
CA GLU A 6 -16.68 11.07 -22.11
C GLU A 6 -15.50 10.71 -21.19
N TYR A 7 -15.67 9.65 -20.38
CA TYR A 7 -14.60 9.10 -19.55
C TYR A 7 -14.24 7.73 -20.11
N ASP A 8 -13.07 7.66 -20.74
CA ASP A 8 -12.55 6.46 -21.40
C ASP A 8 -11.97 5.53 -20.32
N TYR A 9 -12.76 4.56 -19.86
CA TYR A 9 -12.31 3.54 -18.92
C TYR A 9 -11.93 2.27 -19.68
N ASP A 10 -10.63 2.02 -19.85
CA ASP A 10 -10.10 0.81 -20.47
C ASP A 10 -10.35 -0.41 -19.57
N PHE A 11 -11.43 -1.16 -19.84
CA PHE A 11 -11.77 -2.42 -19.20
C PHE A 11 -11.32 -3.59 -20.09
N SER A 12 -10.13 -4.15 -19.83
CA SER A 12 -9.66 -5.37 -20.48
C SER A 12 -10.01 -6.58 -19.61
N THR A 13 -10.72 -7.57 -20.18
CA THR A 13 -11.03 -8.84 -19.52
C THR A 13 -10.45 -10.01 -20.30
N ASP A 14 -9.52 -10.73 -19.68
CA ASP A 14 -9.11 -12.05 -20.12
C ASP A 14 -10.18 -13.06 -19.68
N VAL A 15 -11.07 -13.43 -20.60
CA VAL A 15 -12.17 -14.35 -20.34
C VAL A 15 -11.62 -15.78 -20.27
N THR A 16 -11.43 -16.30 -19.06
CA THR A 16 -11.33 -17.75 -18.81
C THR A 16 -12.40 -18.14 -17.81
N SER A 17 -13.24 -19.10 -18.18
CA SER A 17 -14.47 -19.52 -17.50
C SER A 17 -14.37 -19.62 -15.97
N GLY A 18 -14.97 -18.65 -15.29
CA GLY A 18 -15.23 -18.61 -13.86
C GLY A 18 -16.13 -17.39 -13.61
N ASP A 19 -17.14 -17.52 -12.74
CA ASP A 19 -18.09 -16.44 -12.48
C ASP A 19 -17.36 -15.16 -12.05
N ILE A 20 -17.35 -14.14 -12.90
CA ILE A 20 -16.73 -12.85 -12.59
C ILE A 20 -17.68 -12.11 -11.66
N THR A 21 -17.49 -12.26 -10.35
CA THR A 21 -18.18 -11.41 -9.38
C THR A 21 -17.42 -10.09 -9.24
N PRO A 22 -17.99 -8.94 -9.67
CA PRO A 22 -17.33 -7.66 -9.45
C PRO A 22 -17.25 -7.39 -7.94
N HIS A 23 -16.05 -7.13 -7.44
CA HIS A 23 -15.84 -6.67 -6.07
C HIS A 23 -15.32 -5.24 -6.08
N ARG A 24 -15.66 -4.47 -5.05
CA ARG A 24 -15.27 -3.07 -4.96
C ARG A 24 -13.86 -2.97 -4.42
N VAL A 25 -12.92 -2.56 -5.25
CA VAL A 25 -11.57 -2.19 -4.82
C VAL A 25 -11.60 -0.78 -4.20
N THR A 26 -11.04 -0.66 -3.00
CA THR A 26 -10.93 0.64 -2.31
C THR A 26 -9.63 1.35 -2.69
N SER A 27 -9.66 2.67 -2.84
CA SER A 27 -8.46 3.47 -3.13
C SER A 27 -7.55 3.68 -1.92
N PHE A 28 -8.03 3.35 -0.72
CA PHE A 28 -7.29 3.52 0.53
C PHE A 28 -7.85 2.59 1.62
N LEU A 29 -6.94 1.94 2.35
CA LEU A 29 -7.24 1.21 3.57
C LEU A 29 -6.28 1.62 4.70
N PRO A 30 -6.73 1.65 5.96
CA PRO A 30 -5.95 2.14 7.09
C PRO A 30 -4.93 1.10 7.59
N TYR A 31 -4.04 0.62 6.72
CA TYR A 31 -3.01 -0.33 7.11
C TYR A 31 -2.08 0.24 8.20
N THR A 32 -1.74 -0.60 9.16
CA THR A 32 -0.68 -0.30 10.13
C THR A 32 0.69 -0.52 9.49
N PHE A 33 1.73 0.13 10.03
CA PHE A 33 3.12 -0.11 9.60
C PHE A 33 3.48 -1.61 9.62
N HIS A 34 3.08 -2.31 10.68
CA HIS A 34 3.31 -3.76 10.82
C HIS A 34 2.59 -4.58 9.76
N ARG A 35 1.38 -4.20 9.34
CA ARG A 35 0.67 -4.91 8.27
C ARG A 35 1.35 -4.69 6.92
N LEU A 36 1.74 -3.45 6.62
CA LEU A 36 2.48 -3.13 5.39
C LEU A 36 3.80 -3.90 5.32
N ASN A 37 4.55 -3.96 6.43
CA ASN A 37 5.81 -4.68 6.48
C ASN A 37 5.63 -6.19 6.27
N ARG A 38 4.56 -6.78 6.82
CA ARG A 38 4.25 -8.20 6.59
C ARG A 38 3.84 -8.50 5.16
N ILE A 39 3.04 -7.65 4.52
CA ILE A 39 2.73 -7.81 3.09
C ILE A 39 4.02 -7.79 2.26
N LEU A 40 4.94 -6.86 2.56
CA LEU A 40 6.23 -6.80 1.87
C LEU A 40 7.11 -8.02 2.11
N GLU A 41 7.12 -8.54 3.33
CA GLU A 41 7.90 -9.71 3.70
C GLU A 41 7.34 -10.98 3.05
N ASP A 42 6.03 -11.23 3.21
CA ASP A 42 5.36 -12.46 2.79
C ASP A 42 5.31 -12.60 1.25
N TYR A 43 5.11 -11.50 0.51
CA TYR A 43 4.91 -11.54 -0.95
C TYR A 43 6.12 -11.11 -1.78
N TYR A 44 7.01 -10.28 -1.22
CA TYR A 44 8.07 -9.64 -1.99
C TYR A 44 9.47 -9.85 -1.39
N GLY A 45 9.62 -10.50 -0.23
CA GLY A 45 10.91 -10.65 0.43
C GLY A 45 11.55 -9.28 0.79
N CYS A 46 10.71 -8.29 1.09
CA CYS A 46 11.11 -6.90 1.32
C CYS A 46 10.69 -6.42 2.71
N LYS A 47 11.32 -5.34 3.18
CA LYS A 47 10.97 -4.66 4.42
C LYS A 47 10.93 -3.13 4.26
N LEU A 48 10.23 -2.48 5.17
CA LEU A 48 10.24 -1.04 5.32
C LEU A 48 11.35 -0.58 6.25
N GLU A 49 12.12 0.39 5.78
CA GLU A 49 13.16 1.05 6.56
C GLU A 49 12.87 2.54 6.66
N ALA A 50 12.83 3.08 7.88
CA ALA A 50 12.60 4.50 8.10
C ALA A 50 13.83 5.33 7.67
N VAL A 51 13.61 6.35 6.85
CA VAL A 51 14.68 7.25 6.41
C VAL A 51 15.01 8.25 7.53
N TRP A 52 16.31 8.42 7.83
CA TRP A 52 16.77 9.48 8.72
C TRP A 52 16.59 10.85 8.05
N GLN A 53 15.59 11.61 8.50
CA GLN A 53 15.28 12.95 7.98
C GLN A 53 15.91 14.09 8.80
N GLY A 54 16.82 13.75 9.72
CA GLY A 54 17.52 14.69 10.58
C GLY A 54 16.95 14.80 11.99
N TYR A 55 17.75 15.37 12.89
CA TYR A 55 17.36 15.58 14.28
C TYR A 55 16.15 16.52 14.39
N LYS A 56 15.13 16.12 15.16
CA LYS A 56 13.90 16.90 15.40
C LYS A 56 13.12 17.27 14.12
N ALA A 57 13.30 16.52 13.02
CA ALA A 57 12.59 16.77 11.77
C ALA A 57 11.06 16.77 11.96
N ASN A 58 10.56 15.92 12.87
CA ASN A 58 9.16 15.82 13.26
C ASN A 58 8.55 17.10 13.89
N ARG A 59 9.36 18.10 14.25
CA ARG A 59 8.87 19.39 14.77
C ARG A 59 8.44 20.36 13.68
N LYS A 60 8.76 20.08 12.41
CA LYS A 60 8.32 20.94 11.31
C LYS A 60 6.84 20.71 11.00
N PRO A 61 6.05 21.78 10.80
CA PRO A 61 4.67 21.63 10.35
C PRO A 61 4.64 20.91 8.99
N GLY A 62 3.74 19.95 8.84
CA GLY A 62 3.64 19.13 7.63
C GLY A 62 4.66 18.00 7.53
N TYR A 63 5.40 17.68 8.61
CA TYR A 63 6.29 16.53 8.63
C TYR A 63 5.56 15.24 8.29
N LYS A 64 6.11 14.49 7.34
CA LYS A 64 5.73 13.11 7.06
C LYS A 64 6.98 12.24 7.13
N GLN A 65 6.86 11.14 7.86
CA GLN A 65 7.92 10.13 7.93
C GLN A 65 8.04 9.46 6.55
N LEU A 66 9.29 9.39 6.06
CA LEU A 66 9.64 8.71 4.83
C LEU A 66 10.22 7.32 5.12
N TYR A 67 9.97 6.40 4.19
CA TYR A 67 10.39 5.01 4.25
C TYR A 67 10.98 4.58 2.90
N ASN A 68 11.93 3.66 2.97
CA ASN A 68 12.46 2.93 1.84
C ASN A 68 11.92 1.49 1.87
N ILE A 69 11.70 0.92 0.68
CA ILE A 69 11.47 -0.52 0.52
C ILE A 69 12.82 -1.15 0.20
N VAL A 70 13.24 -2.10 1.02
CA VAL A 70 14.56 -2.70 0.99
C VAL A 70 14.43 -4.22 0.91
N THR A 71 15.21 -4.88 0.05
CA THR A 71 15.25 -6.35 0.01
C THR A 71 15.81 -6.90 1.32
N ILE A 72 15.22 -7.99 1.82
CA ILE A 72 15.69 -8.63 3.06
C ILE A 72 17.04 -9.31 2.83
N ASP A 73 17.22 -9.94 1.67
CA ASP A 73 18.43 -10.73 1.36
C ASP A 73 19.68 -9.87 1.17
N GLU A 74 19.59 -8.84 0.32
CA GLU A 74 20.75 -8.04 -0.11
C GLU A 74 20.82 -6.67 0.56
N GLY A 75 19.75 -6.22 1.21
CA GLY A 75 19.66 -4.85 1.74
C GLY A 75 19.60 -3.78 0.66
N ARG A 76 19.19 -4.13 -0.57
CA ARG A 76 19.12 -3.17 -1.69
C ARG A 76 17.82 -2.39 -1.63
N VAL A 77 17.93 -1.07 -1.81
CA VAL A 77 16.78 -0.17 -1.89
C VAL A 77 16.11 -0.33 -3.25
N ILE A 78 14.87 -0.81 -3.25
CA ILE A 78 14.04 -0.95 -4.47
C ILE A 78 13.33 0.38 -4.75
N CYS A 79 12.77 0.98 -3.71
CA CYS A 79 12.04 2.24 -3.80
C CYS A 79 12.36 3.10 -2.58
N SER A 80 12.47 4.41 -2.77
CA SER A 80 12.89 5.34 -1.73
C SER A 80 11.90 6.47 -1.50
N ASN A 81 11.95 7.05 -0.30
CA ASN A 81 11.21 8.26 0.07
C ASN A 81 9.67 8.14 -0.08
N LEU A 82 9.13 6.98 0.31
CA LEU A 82 7.69 6.74 0.34
C LEU A 82 7.08 7.17 1.68
N THR A 83 5.88 7.73 1.64
CA THR A 83 5.06 7.95 2.83
C THR A 83 4.16 6.75 3.09
N LEU A 84 3.77 6.52 4.36
CA LEU A 84 2.85 5.44 4.68
C LEU A 84 1.49 5.57 3.98
N ASP A 85 1.02 6.78 3.75
CA ASP A 85 -0.26 7.00 3.08
C ASP A 85 -0.21 6.58 1.61
N GLN A 86 0.90 6.85 0.91
CA GLN A 86 1.10 6.35 -0.45
C GLN A 86 1.07 4.82 -0.48
N MET A 87 1.75 4.18 0.47
CA MET A 87 1.74 2.71 0.56
C MET A 87 0.34 2.17 0.83
N ARG A 88 -0.41 2.81 1.74
CA ARG A 88 -1.79 2.42 2.04
C ARG A 88 -2.70 2.47 0.83
N SER A 89 -2.56 3.50 0.01
CA SER A 89 -3.32 3.61 -1.25
C SER A 89 -2.91 2.52 -2.23
N ILE A 90 -1.60 2.31 -2.43
CA ILE A 90 -1.09 1.30 -3.36
C ILE A 90 -1.60 -0.10 -2.98
N PHE A 91 -1.42 -0.52 -1.73
CA PHE A 91 -1.85 -1.87 -1.33
C PHE A 91 -3.37 -2.03 -1.25
N ALA A 92 -4.13 -0.96 -1.05
CA ALA A 92 -5.59 -1.01 -1.14
C ALA A 92 -6.05 -1.20 -2.59
N GLN A 93 -5.38 -0.54 -3.55
CA GLN A 93 -5.64 -0.71 -4.98
C GLN A 93 -5.24 -2.10 -5.49
N MET A 94 -4.23 -2.72 -4.87
CA MET A 94 -3.84 -4.11 -5.15
C MET A 94 -4.72 -5.16 -4.45
N ASP A 95 -5.79 -4.73 -3.78
CA ASP A 95 -6.77 -5.58 -3.11
C ASP A 95 -6.19 -6.51 -2.02
N TYR A 96 -5.14 -6.06 -1.32
CA TYR A 96 -4.66 -6.78 -0.15
C TYR A 96 -5.68 -6.69 1.02
N PRO A 97 -5.79 -7.73 1.86
CA PRO A 97 -6.67 -7.66 3.02
C PRO A 97 -6.05 -6.81 4.12
N LEU A 98 -6.88 -5.95 4.74
CA LEU A 98 -6.48 -5.07 5.84
C LEU A 98 -5.95 -5.84 7.05
N TYR A 99 -6.56 -6.99 7.35
CA TYR A 99 -6.19 -7.84 8.47
C TYR A 99 -5.75 -9.21 7.95
N ASP A 100 -4.80 -9.81 8.65
CA ASP A 100 -4.41 -11.21 8.52
C ASP A 100 -4.58 -11.91 9.88
N GLU A 101 -4.20 -13.18 9.94
CA GLU A 101 -4.29 -14.01 11.15
C GLU A 101 -3.51 -13.42 12.34
N LYS A 102 -2.36 -12.76 12.10
CA LYS A 102 -1.56 -12.14 13.17
C LYS A 102 -2.02 -10.73 13.54
N SER A 103 -3.04 -10.19 12.85
CA SER A 103 -3.66 -8.90 13.14
C SER A 103 -4.74 -9.00 14.21
N ALA A 104 -5.24 -10.21 14.49
CA ALA A 104 -6.26 -10.45 15.48
C ALA A 104 -5.64 -10.81 16.83
N LYS A 105 -5.93 -9.98 17.85
CA LYS A 105 -6.34 -10.37 19.21
C LYS A 105 -6.46 -9.13 20.10
N THR A 106 -7.68 -8.60 20.17
CA THR A 106 -8.28 -8.17 21.45
C THR A 106 -9.74 -8.61 21.39
N THR A 107 -9.99 -9.83 21.84
CA THR A 107 -11.32 -10.24 22.27
C THR A 107 -11.49 -9.65 23.67
N GLU A 108 -12.29 -8.60 23.81
CA GLU A 108 -12.87 -8.18 25.10
C GLU A 108 -14.31 -8.69 25.19
#